data_AF-A0A529I1U9-F1
#
_entry.id   AF-A0A529I1U9-F1
#
_cell.length_a   1.000
_cell.length_b   1.000
_cell.length_c   1.000
_cell.angle_alpha   90.00
_cell.angle_beta   90.00
_cell.angle_gamma   90.00
#
_symmetry.space_group_name_H-M   'P 1'
#
loop_
_entity.id
_entity.type
_entity.pdbx_description
1 polymer ?
#
loop_
_entity_poly.entity_id
_entity_poly.type
_entity_poly.pdbx_seq_one_letter_code
_entity_poly.pdbx_strand_id
1 'polypeptide(L)'
;HGTPIELHDAKVCALSDGNAIYVTPMYAQVPVSYGKTTRLRVGNVEIIVTQNLYDQTYDDRPFLLTGADITQYQIICIKSAVHFRAFFESRAKAIVTTDPPGLTTGKMAAYDWHRARRPIYPINLDTPFDPLSYCHH
;
A
#
# COMPACT_ATOMS: atom_id res chain seq x y z
N HIS A 1 -6.79 1.72 -12.01
CA HIS A 1 -5.53 2.37 -12.41
C HIS A 1 -5.80 3.85 -12.46
N GLY A 2 -4.85 4.70 -12.03
CA GLY A 2 -4.98 6.16 -12.13
C GLY A 2 -4.09 6.68 -13.25
N THR A 3 -4.54 7.69 -13.98
CA THR A 3 -3.71 8.43 -14.93
C THR A 3 -2.56 9.12 -14.19
N PRO A 4 -1.37 9.22 -14.78
CA PRO A 4 -0.28 10.04 -14.23
C PRO A 4 -0.77 11.45 -13.93
N ILE A 5 -0.29 12.03 -12.84
CA ILE A 5 -0.59 13.40 -12.43
C ILE A 5 0.60 14.26 -12.82
N GLU A 6 0.35 15.30 -13.60
CA GLU A 6 1.33 16.36 -13.85
C GLU A 6 1.38 17.29 -12.63
N LEU A 7 2.59 17.54 -12.13
CA LEU A 7 2.82 18.41 -10.98
C LEU A 7 3.56 19.67 -11.44
N HIS A 8 2.96 20.83 -11.18
CA HIS A 8 3.59 22.13 -11.38
C HIS A 8 4.13 22.67 -10.04
N ASP A 9 5.16 23.52 -10.10
CA ASP A 9 5.78 24.19 -8.95
C ASP A 9 6.26 23.23 -7.83
N ALA A 10 6.62 22.00 -8.19
CA ALA A 10 7.15 21.03 -7.26
C ALA A 10 8.58 21.38 -6.86
N LYS A 11 8.82 21.50 -5.55
CA LYS A 11 10.17 21.63 -4.98
C LYS A 11 10.75 20.26 -4.66
N VAL A 12 11.95 19.98 -5.12
CA VAL A 12 12.74 18.84 -4.64
C VAL A 12 13.27 19.15 -3.24
N CYS A 13 12.79 18.43 -2.24
CA CYS A 13 13.19 18.60 -0.84
C CYS A 13 14.36 17.68 -0.46
N ALA A 14 14.42 16.49 -1.03
CA ALA A 14 15.49 15.52 -0.77
C ALA A 14 15.66 14.54 -1.93
N LEU A 15 16.86 13.99 -2.05
CA LEU A 15 17.25 12.91 -2.94
C LEU A 15 17.94 11.81 -2.14
N SER A 16 17.71 10.56 -2.50
CA SER A 16 18.29 9.38 -1.85
C SER A 16 18.49 8.26 -2.86
N ASP A 17 19.49 7.42 -2.64
CA ASP A 17 19.71 6.19 -3.40
C ASP A 17 18.76 5.05 -2.99
N GLY A 18 17.90 5.28 -1.99
CA GLY A 18 16.78 4.40 -1.63
C GLY A 18 17.14 3.15 -0.85
N ASN A 19 18.36 3.04 -0.33
CA ASN A 19 18.77 1.90 0.49
C ASN A 19 18.25 2.07 1.93
N ALA A 20 17.57 1.06 2.45
CA ALA A 20 17.06 1.03 3.82
C ALA A 20 17.03 -0.40 4.37
N ILE A 21 16.66 -0.52 5.64
CA ILE A 21 16.46 -1.79 6.34
C ILE A 21 15.05 -1.79 6.90
N TYR A 22 14.24 -2.79 6.54
CA TYR A 22 12.88 -2.92 7.07
C TYR A 22 12.88 -3.08 8.60
N VAL A 23 11.86 -2.52 9.22
CA VAL A 23 11.59 -2.66 10.67
C VAL A 23 10.20 -3.19 10.98
N THR A 24 9.37 -3.42 9.96
CA THR A 24 8.14 -4.18 10.15
C THR A 24 8.48 -5.55 10.78
N PRO A 25 7.68 -6.06 11.73
CA PRO A 25 7.93 -7.35 12.37
C PRO A 25 8.13 -8.52 11.41
N MET A 26 7.48 -8.47 10.23
CA MET A 26 7.54 -9.54 9.22
C MET A 26 8.89 -9.60 8.48
N TYR A 27 9.57 -8.46 8.32
CA TYR A 27 10.79 -8.34 7.52
C TYR A 27 11.91 -7.63 8.28
N ALA A 28 11.87 -7.64 9.61
CA ALA A 28 12.85 -6.92 10.41
C ALA A 28 14.29 -7.31 10.01
N GLN A 29 15.15 -6.31 9.84
CA GLN A 29 16.55 -6.46 9.44
C GLN A 29 16.80 -6.91 7.99
N VAL A 30 15.74 -7.08 7.18
CA VAL A 30 15.89 -7.36 5.76
C VAL A 30 16.25 -6.07 5.00
N PRO A 31 17.35 -6.04 4.23
CA PRO A 31 17.68 -4.91 3.36
C PRO A 31 16.62 -4.71 2.28
N VAL A 32 16.33 -3.45 1.96
CA VAL A 32 15.44 -3.06 0.86
C VAL A 32 16.07 -1.93 0.06
N SER A 33 15.87 -1.96 -1.26
CA SER A 33 16.22 -0.87 -2.14
C SER A 33 14.98 -0.33 -2.87
N TYR A 34 14.66 0.93 -2.59
CA TYR A 34 13.64 1.72 -3.29
C TYR A 34 14.17 2.37 -4.57
N GLY A 35 15.45 2.17 -4.90
CA GLY A 35 16.15 2.87 -5.99
C GLY A 35 16.17 4.39 -5.79
N LYS A 36 16.43 5.15 -6.86
CA LYS A 36 16.41 6.62 -6.79
C LYS A 36 15.09 7.09 -6.20
N THR A 37 15.17 7.76 -5.06
CA THR A 37 14.00 8.21 -4.31
C THR A 37 14.10 9.70 -4.10
N THR A 38 12.98 10.41 -4.29
CA THR A 38 12.89 11.84 -4.04
C THR A 38 11.68 12.18 -3.20
N ARG A 39 11.84 13.20 -2.36
CA ARG A 39 10.73 13.87 -1.71
C ARG A 39 10.45 15.17 -2.42
N LEU A 40 9.26 15.29 -2.99
CA LEU A 40 8.75 16.49 -3.62
C LEU A 40 7.80 17.21 -2.67
N ARG A 41 7.77 18.54 -2.74
CA ARG A 41 6.76 19.36 -2.04
C ARG A 41 6.02 20.21 -3.05
N VAL A 42 4.69 20.17 -2.99
CA VAL A 42 3.77 21.03 -3.76
C VAL A 42 2.80 21.64 -2.75
N GLY A 43 2.86 22.96 -2.55
CA GLY A 43 2.10 23.62 -1.49
C GLY A 43 2.41 23.02 -0.11
N ASN A 44 1.38 22.53 0.56
CA ASN A 44 1.45 21.87 1.87
C ASN A 44 1.50 20.33 1.79
N VAL A 45 1.61 19.76 0.59
CA VAL A 45 1.67 18.31 0.37
C VAL A 45 3.10 17.89 0.07
N GLU A 46 3.54 16.81 0.72
CA GLU A 46 4.80 16.15 0.41
C GLU A 46 4.56 14.77 -0.20
N ILE A 47 5.33 14.45 -1.24
CA ILE A 47 5.16 13.25 -2.05
C ILE A 47 6.50 12.53 -2.11
N ILE A 48 6.51 11.26 -1.69
CA ILE A 48 7.67 10.38 -1.87
C ILE A 48 7.50 9.65 -3.20
N VAL A 49 8.47 9.83 -4.09
CA VAL A 49 8.54 9.14 -5.37
C VAL A 49 9.73 8.21 -5.34
N THR A 50 9.48 6.91 -5.43
CA THR A 50 10.51 5.86 -5.48
C THR A 50 10.63 5.32 -6.90
N GLN A 51 11.85 5.00 -7.34
CA GLN A 51 12.08 4.31 -8.61
C GLN A 51 11.56 2.88 -8.57
N ASN A 52 11.77 2.21 -7.45
CA ASN A 52 11.35 0.85 -7.21
C ASN A 52 10.35 0.82 -6.06
N LEU A 53 9.17 0.32 -6.33
CA LEU A 53 8.23 -0.11 -5.31
C LEU A 53 7.73 -1.49 -5.73
N TYR A 54 8.58 -2.49 -5.52
CA TYR A 54 8.30 -3.88 -5.90
C TYR A 54 7.11 -4.46 -5.13
N ASP A 55 6.78 -3.86 -3.98
CA ASP A 55 5.80 -4.36 -3.04
C ASP A 55 5.06 -3.22 -2.31
N GLN A 56 4.16 -3.58 -1.40
CA GLN A 56 3.42 -2.63 -0.56
C GLN A 56 4.37 -1.83 0.36
N THR A 57 3.98 -0.61 0.74
CA THR A 57 4.68 0.13 1.81
C THR A 57 4.45 -0.58 3.15
N TYR A 58 5.48 -1.26 3.65
CA TYR A 58 5.41 -2.04 4.89
C TYR A 58 5.65 -1.21 6.15
N ASP A 59 6.47 -0.16 6.05
CA ASP A 59 6.87 0.69 7.17
C ASP A 59 7.22 2.12 6.70
N ASP A 60 7.79 2.93 7.61
CA ASP A 60 8.13 4.32 7.36
C ASP A 60 9.42 4.55 6.55
N ARG A 61 10.10 3.49 6.09
CA ARG A 61 11.43 3.63 5.49
C ARG A 61 11.50 4.53 4.27
N PRO A 62 10.54 4.51 3.32
CA PRO A 62 10.53 5.45 2.20
C PRO A 62 10.45 6.93 2.64
N PHE A 63 9.77 7.20 3.77
CA PHE A 63 9.66 8.54 4.33
C PHE A 63 10.97 8.93 4.99
N LEU A 64 11.45 8.08 5.91
CA LEU A 64 12.64 8.37 6.72
C LEU A 64 13.89 8.57 5.88
N LEU A 65 14.11 7.78 4.83
CA LEU A 65 15.27 7.91 3.95
C LEU A 65 15.33 9.24 3.18
N THR A 66 14.21 9.97 3.11
CA THR A 66 14.13 11.33 2.54
C THR A 66 14.07 12.42 3.61
N GLY A 67 14.25 12.05 4.89
CA GLY A 67 14.15 12.93 6.04
C GLY A 67 12.72 13.37 6.38
N ALA A 68 11.71 12.61 5.95
CA ALA A 68 10.33 12.81 6.37
C ALA A 68 10.07 11.98 7.64
N ASP A 69 9.92 12.66 8.78
CA ASP A 69 9.45 12.04 10.01
C ASP A 69 7.92 12.01 10.01
N ILE A 70 7.36 10.81 9.88
CA ILE A 70 5.91 10.58 9.81
C ILE A 70 5.13 11.19 10.99
N THR A 71 5.77 11.38 12.15
CA THR A 71 5.12 11.98 13.33
C THR A 71 4.85 13.48 13.19
N GLN A 72 5.45 14.13 12.20
CA GLN A 72 5.28 15.56 11.92
C GLN A 72 4.09 15.85 11.00
N TYR A 73 3.42 14.82 10.47
CA TYR A 73 2.31 14.96 9.54
C TYR A 73 0.98 14.69 10.22
N GLN A 74 -0.02 15.51 9.90
CA GLN A 74 -1.39 15.29 10.37
C GLN A 74 -2.07 14.11 9.66
N ILE A 75 -1.71 13.86 8.40
CA ILE A 75 -2.29 12.84 7.53
C ILE A 75 -1.16 12.21 6.72
N ILE A 76 -1.18 10.88 6.63
CA ILE A 76 -0.28 10.11 5.76
C ILE A 76 -1.14 9.25 4.85
N CYS A 77 -0.92 9.38 3.55
CA CYS A 77 -1.58 8.58 2.54
C CYS A 77 -0.65 7.46 2.09
N ILE A 78 -1.09 6.21 2.22
CA ILE A 78 -0.33 5.04 1.79
C ILE A 78 -1.16 4.30 0.76
N LYS A 79 -0.58 4.07 -0.41
CA LYS A 79 -1.19 3.23 -1.44
C LYS A 79 -0.90 1.77 -1.11
N SER A 80 -1.63 1.23 -0.13
CA SER A 80 -1.51 -0.18 0.29
C SER A 80 -2.83 -0.79 0.72
N ALA A 81 -3.01 -2.09 0.46
CA ALA A 81 -4.26 -2.80 0.72
C ALA A 81 -4.35 -3.44 2.11
N VAL A 82 -3.26 -4.02 2.63
CA VAL A 82 -3.32 -4.88 3.83
C VAL A 82 -2.13 -4.67 4.77
N HIS A 83 -0.90 -4.82 4.26
CA HIS A 83 0.27 -4.98 5.14
C HIS A 83 0.74 -3.71 5.86
N PHE A 84 0.28 -2.52 5.46
CA PHE A 84 0.66 -1.27 6.13
C PHE A 84 0.17 -1.24 7.59
N ARG A 85 -0.97 -1.88 7.91
CA ARG A 85 -1.56 -1.82 9.26
C ARG A 85 -0.60 -2.28 10.35
N ALA A 86 0.17 -3.34 10.11
CA ALA A 86 1.09 -3.90 11.10
C ALA A 86 2.11 -2.90 11.65
N PHE A 87 2.51 -1.90 10.84
CA PHE A 87 3.44 -0.86 11.27
C PHE A 87 2.72 0.42 11.73
N PHE A 88 1.69 0.84 10.99
CA PHE A 88 1.07 2.16 11.15
C PHE A 88 -0.06 2.19 12.18
N GLU A 89 -0.70 1.06 12.50
CA GLU A 89 -1.87 1.01 13.39
C GLU A 89 -1.56 1.47 14.82
N SER A 90 -0.41 1.08 15.37
CA SER A 90 0.03 1.57 16.69
C SER A 90 0.55 3.00 16.70
N ARG A 91 0.72 3.62 15.51
CA ARG A 91 1.31 4.95 15.32
C ARG A 91 0.32 5.99 14.79
N ALA A 92 -0.88 5.56 14.40
CA ALA A 92 -1.92 6.42 13.86
C ALA A 92 -3.11 6.48 14.83
N LYS A 93 -3.69 7.67 15.01
CA LYS A 93 -4.91 7.85 15.82
C LYS A 93 -6.13 7.18 15.17
N ALA A 94 -6.15 7.10 13.86
CA ALA A 94 -7.21 6.46 13.08
C ALA A 94 -6.67 6.00 11.73
N ILE A 95 -7.24 4.92 11.19
CA ILE A 95 -6.98 4.46 9.81
C ILE A 95 -8.28 4.58 9.03
N VAL A 96 -8.28 5.42 7.99
CA VAL A 96 -9.40 5.58 7.06
C VAL A 96 -9.04 4.89 5.76
N THR A 97 -9.69 3.78 5.44
CA THR A 97 -9.54 3.11 4.16
C THR A 97 -10.28 3.88 3.08
N THR A 98 -9.58 4.23 2.01
CA THR A 98 -10.20 4.79 0.80
C THR A 98 -10.34 3.66 -0.22
N ASP A 99 -11.44 3.62 -0.96
CA ASP A 99 -11.66 2.69 -2.09
C ASP A 99 -11.53 3.45 -3.43
N PRO A 100 -10.32 3.93 -3.80
CA PRO A 100 -10.12 4.59 -5.08
C PRO A 100 -10.25 3.57 -6.23
N PRO A 101 -10.79 3.95 -7.40
CA PRO A 101 -10.95 3.03 -8.53
C PRO A 101 -9.62 2.42 -9.00
N GLY A 102 -9.44 1.10 -8.84
CA GLY A 102 -8.22 0.37 -9.25
C GLY A 102 -8.21 -1.15 -9.03
N LEU A 103 -7.15 -1.83 -9.50
CA LEU A 103 -7.02 -3.32 -9.57
C LEU A 103 -7.20 -4.07 -8.23
N THR A 104 -7.14 -3.36 -7.09
CA THR A 104 -7.34 -3.92 -5.74
C THR A 104 -8.60 -3.38 -5.09
N THR A 105 -9.65 -3.09 -5.88
CA THR A 105 -11.00 -2.87 -5.34
C THR A 105 -11.52 -4.20 -4.80
N GLY A 106 -12.08 -4.22 -3.60
CA GLY A 106 -12.76 -5.39 -3.00
C GLY A 106 -14.04 -5.82 -3.74
N LYS A 107 -14.28 -5.27 -4.94
CA LYS A 107 -15.43 -5.54 -5.79
C LYS A 107 -15.12 -6.75 -6.67
N MET A 108 -15.23 -7.95 -6.09
CA MET A 108 -15.10 -9.22 -6.84
C MET A 108 -16.06 -9.31 -8.05
N ALA A 109 -17.15 -8.54 -8.03
CA ALA A 109 -18.12 -8.41 -9.12
C ALA A 109 -17.61 -7.60 -10.34
N ALA A 110 -16.44 -6.96 -10.26
CA ALA A 110 -15.86 -6.16 -11.34
C ALA A 110 -14.89 -6.94 -12.25
N TYR A 111 -14.74 -8.25 -12.05
CA TYR A 111 -13.84 -9.11 -12.83
C TYR A 111 -14.63 -10.17 -13.62
N ASP A 112 -14.35 -10.32 -14.92
CA ASP A 112 -14.86 -11.42 -15.75
C ASP A 112 -14.06 -12.71 -15.50
N TRP A 113 -14.54 -13.52 -14.56
CA TRP A 113 -13.90 -14.77 -14.15
C TRP A 113 -14.17 -15.91 -15.15
N HIS A 114 -13.34 -16.05 -16.19
CA HIS A 114 -13.52 -17.08 -17.22
C HIS A 114 -13.01 -18.50 -16.85
N ARG A 115 -12.24 -18.68 -15.76
CA ARG A 115 -11.61 -19.97 -15.38
C ARG A 115 -11.85 -20.43 -13.94
N ALA A 116 -12.85 -19.88 -13.28
CA ALA A 116 -13.14 -20.24 -11.90
C ALA A 116 -14.02 -21.51 -11.84
N ARG A 117 -13.56 -22.57 -11.17
CA ARG A 117 -14.37 -23.79 -10.93
C ARG A 117 -15.53 -23.45 -10.01
N ARG A 118 -16.76 -23.51 -10.53
CA ARG A 118 -17.99 -23.18 -9.79
C ARG A 118 -18.48 -24.41 -8.99
N PRO A 119 -19.07 -24.21 -7.79
CA PRO A 119 -19.46 -22.93 -7.16
C PRO A 119 -18.37 -22.25 -6.32
N ILE A 120 -18.34 -20.91 -6.31
CA ILE A 120 -17.41 -20.07 -5.51
C ILE A 120 -18.21 -18.99 -4.77
N TYR A 121 -18.13 -19.01 -3.45
CA TYR A 121 -18.58 -17.93 -2.58
C TYR A 121 -17.52 -16.79 -2.58
N PRO A 122 -17.89 -15.49 -2.63
CA PRO A 122 -19.23 -14.89 -2.49
C PRO A 122 -19.89 -14.49 -3.84
N ILE A 123 -19.47 -15.06 -4.97
CA ILE A 123 -19.98 -14.67 -6.30
C ILE A 123 -21.37 -15.29 -6.57
N ASN A 124 -21.64 -16.48 -6.02
CA ASN A 124 -22.96 -17.11 -6.04
C ASN A 124 -23.60 -17.01 -4.65
N LEU A 125 -24.62 -16.14 -4.49
CA LEU A 125 -25.30 -15.93 -3.21
C LEU A 125 -26.33 -17.03 -2.87
N ASP A 126 -26.64 -17.93 -3.81
CA ASP A 126 -27.63 -19.01 -3.64
C ASP A 126 -27.03 -20.30 -3.03
N THR A 127 -25.86 -20.24 -2.39
CA THR A 127 -25.26 -21.43 -1.76
C THR A 127 -25.07 -21.17 -0.25
N PRO A 128 -25.78 -21.90 0.63
CA PRO A 128 -25.53 -21.80 2.06
C PRO A 128 -24.11 -22.26 2.40
N PHE A 129 -23.47 -21.55 3.32
CA PHE A 129 -22.17 -21.90 3.88
C PHE A 129 -22.26 -23.27 4.60
N ASP A 130 -21.57 -24.29 4.09
CA ASP A 130 -21.40 -25.58 4.75
C ASP A 130 -19.99 -25.66 5.40
N PRO A 131 -19.87 -25.67 6.73
CA PRO A 131 -18.58 -25.74 7.41
C PRO A 131 -17.89 -27.12 7.34
N LEU A 132 -18.51 -28.16 6.77
CA LEU A 132 -18.00 -29.54 6.84
C LEU A 132 -17.28 -30.06 5.58
N SER A 133 -17.19 -29.27 4.51
CA SER A 133 -16.55 -29.74 3.26
C SER A 133 -15.01 -29.69 3.26
N TYR A 134 -14.36 -29.36 4.38
CA TYR A 134 -12.90 -29.23 4.50
C TYR A 134 -12.20 -30.39 5.23
N CYS A 135 -12.92 -31.44 5.61
CA CYS A 135 -12.32 -32.69 6.09
C CYS A 135 -12.38 -33.74 4.98
N HIS A 136 -11.43 -33.67 4.05
CA HIS A 136 -10.81 -34.80 3.35
C HIS A 136 -10.03 -34.20 2.18
N HIS A 137 -8.70 -34.13 2.32
CA HIS A 137 -7.68 -34.60 1.38
C HIS A 137 -6.34 -34.49 2.10
#